data_AF-A0A842P6G6-F1
#
_entry.id   AF-A0A842P6G6-F1
#
_cell.length_a   1.000
_cell.length_b   1.000
_cell.length_c   1.000
_cell.angle_alpha   90.00
_cell.angle_beta   90.00
_cell.angle_gamma   90.00
#
_symmetry.space_group_name_H-M   'P 1'
#
loop_
_entity.id
_entity.type
_entity.pdbx_description
1 polymer ?
#
loop_
_entity_poly.entity_id
_entity_poly.type
_entity_poly.pdbx_seq_one_letter_code
_entity_poly.pdbx_strand_id
1 'polypeptide(L)' 'HAAIVAREMKTLCIVGTGNATKVLKDGDLVEVDAEKGVVRKV' A
#
# COMPACT_ATOMS: atom_id res chain seq x y z
N HIS A 1 -2.86 3.37 -13.35
CA HIS A 1 -3.89 4.31 -12.84
C HIS A 1 -3.62 4.73 -11.40
N ALA A 2 -3.64 3.80 -10.44
CA ALA A 2 -3.48 4.10 -9.01
C ALA A 2 -2.27 4.99 -8.67
N ALA A 3 -1.10 4.74 -9.28
CA ALA A 3 0.11 5.51 -9.01
C ALA A 3 0.04 6.99 -9.43
N ILE A 4 -0.69 7.33 -10.49
CA ILE A 4 -0.83 8.73 -10.96
C ILE A 4 -1.82 9.47 -10.05
N VAL A 5 -2.98 8.85 -9.81
CA VAL A 5 -4.00 9.40 -8.90
C VAL A 5 -3.42 9.62 -7.50
N ALA A 6 -2.64 8.68 -6.99
CA ALA A 6 -2.00 8.83 -5.68
C ALA A 6 -1.00 10.00 -5.64
N ARG A 7 -0.24 10.22 -6.71
CA ARG A 7 0.65 11.40 -6.84
C ARG A 7 -0.14 12.70 -6.82
N GLU A 8 -1.27 12.74 -7.51
CA GLU A 8 -2.16 13.91 -7.53
C GLU A 8 -2.83 14.18 -6.17
N MET A 9 -3.22 13.11 -5.47
CA MET A 9 -3.81 13.18 -4.13
C MET A 9 -2.77 13.39 -3.02
N LYS A 10 -1.47 13.44 -3.35
CA LYS A 10 -0.35 13.47 -2.40
C LYS A 10 -0.40 12.34 -1.36
N THR A 11 -0.95 11.19 -1.77
CA THR A 11 -1.08 10.00 -0.93
C THR A 11 -0.01 8.99 -1.32
N LEU A 12 0.53 8.30 -0.32
CA LEU A 12 1.49 7.22 -0.55
C LEU A 12 0.83 6.07 -1.32
N CYS A 13 1.54 5.50 -2.29
CA CYS A 13 1.04 4.39 -3.09
C CYS A 13 2.15 3.39 -3.37
N ILE A 14 1.92 2.14 -2.97
CA ILE A 14 2.78 1.00 -3.28
C ILE A 14 2.00 0.09 -4.22
N VAL A 15 2.59 -0.22 -5.38
CA VAL A 15 1.99 -1.06 -6.42
C VAL A 15 2.86 -2.29 -6.67
N GLY A 16 2.28 -3.35 -7.22
CA GLY A 16 3.03 -4.56 -7.58
C GLY A 16 3.32 -5.52 -6.42
N THR A 17 2.58 -5.43 -5.31
CA THR A 17 2.71 -6.32 -4.14
C THR A 17 2.31 -7.78 -4.41
N GLY A 18 1.69 -8.07 -5.56
CA GLY A 18 1.39 -9.42 -6.06
C GLY A 18 0.24 -10.12 -5.32
N ASN A 19 0.34 -10.29 -4.00
CA ASN A 19 -0.60 -11.05 -3.17
C ASN A 19 -1.23 -10.23 -2.02
N ALA A 20 -1.08 -8.90 -2.01
CA ALA A 20 -1.54 -8.08 -0.89
C ALA A 20 -3.02 -8.26 -0.55
N THR A 21 -3.91 -8.42 -1.53
CA THR A 21 -5.35 -8.62 -1.31
C THR A 21 -5.70 -9.97 -0.67
N LYS A 22 -4.78 -10.93 -0.65
CA LYS A 22 -4.94 -12.21 0.04
C LYS A 22 -4.33 -12.19 1.44
N VAL A 23 -3.29 -11.38 1.63
CA VAL A 23 -2.52 -11.29 2.88
C VAL A 23 -3.16 -10.30 3.85
N LEU A 24 -3.62 -9.17 3.35
CA LEU A 24 -4.29 -8.12 4.12
C LEU A 24 -5.80 -8.40 4.13
N LYS A 25 -6.42 -8.33 5.30
CA LYS A 25 -7.87 -8.47 5.46
C LYS A 25 -8.48 -7.16 5.94
N ASP A 26 -9.77 -7.00 5.68
CA ASP A 26 -10.53 -5.87 6.18
C ASP A 26 -10.47 -5.82 7.71
N GLY A 27 -10.19 -4.63 8.26
CA GLY A 27 -10.00 -4.41 9.69
C GLY A 27 -8.57 -4.62 10.20
N ASP A 28 -7.63 -5.04 9.35
CA ASP A 28 -6.22 -5.12 9.74
C ASP A 28 -5.59 -3.72 9.82
N LEU A 29 -4.88 -3.47 10.92
CA LEU A 29 -3.96 -2.34 11.02
C LEU A 29 -2.69 -2.67 10.22
N VAL A 30 -2.29 -1.75 9.37
CA VAL A 30 -1.11 -1.90 8.52
C VAL A 30 -0.23 -0.67 8.61
N GLU A 31 1.07 -0.89 8.68
CA GLU A 31 2.11 0.12 8.54
C GLU A 31 2.66 0.07 7.11
N VAL A 32 2.79 1.25 6.50
CA VAL A 32 3.19 1.41 5.10
C VAL A 32 4.43 2.29 5.05
N ASP A 33 5.56 1.72 4.65
CA ASP A 33 6.81 2.43 4.36
C ASP A 33 6.98 2.56 2.85
N ALA A 34 6.70 3.75 2.33
CA ALA A 34 6.74 4.04 0.90
C ALA A 34 8.16 4.29 0.36
N GLU A 35 9.14 4.62 1.21
CA GLU A 35 10.53 4.81 0.78
C GLU A 35 11.19 3.45 0.52
N LYS A 36 10.92 2.47 1.41
CA LYS A 36 11.43 1.10 1.25
C LYS A 36 10.51 0.21 0.44
N GLY A 37 9.27 0.64 0.17
CA GLY A 37 8.26 -0.14 -0.54
C GLY A 37 7.76 -1.35 0.27
N VAL A 38 7.74 -1.24 1.59
CA VAL A 38 7.39 -2.35 2.50
C VAL A 38 6.05 -2.07 3.16
N VAL A 39 5.19 -3.09 3.22
CA VAL A 39 3.92 -3.07 3.97
C VAL A 39 4.00 -4.13 5.06
N ARG A 40 3.68 -3.76 6.30
CA ARG A 40 3.68 -4.65 7.46
C ARG A 40 2.32 -4.62 8.15
N LYS A 41 1.91 -5.76 8.69
CA LYS A 41 0.73 -5.85 9.56
C LYS A 41 1.16 -5.57 11.00
N VAL A 42 0.39 -4.76 11.71
CA VAL A 42 0.57 -4.45 13.15
C VAL A 42 -0.49 -5.14 13.99
#